data_AF-A0A1D2MT28-F1
#
_entry.id   AF-A0A1D2MT28-F1
#
_cell.length_a   1.000
_cell.length_b   1.000
_cell.length_c   1.000
_cell.angle_alpha   90.00
_cell.angle_beta   90.00
_cell.angle_gamma   90.00
#
_symmetry.space_group_name_H-M   'P 1'
#
loop_
_entity.id
_entity.type
_entity.pdbx_description
1 polymer ?
#
loop_
_entity_poly.entity_id
_entity_poly.type
_entity_poly.pdbx_seq_one_letter_code
_entity_poly.pdbx_strand_id
1 'polypeptide(L)'
;MTERFQGGKFYFMEHVLDPSISLLKITQVILGSLGIWSLLLDGCRLDKDIRKALEQGGFAHVDVKNFRLNLDGGVPLAYAILYLVKPHIYGTATTALKVKAKTNSFGL
;
A
#
# COMPACT_ATOMS: atom_id res chain seq x y z
N MET A 1 6.85 9.76 16.34
CA MET A 1 6.51 10.85 15.41
C MET A 1 7.68 10.96 14.44
N THR A 2 7.61 10.32 13.28
CA THR A 2 8.73 10.27 12.32
C THR A 2 8.75 11.57 11.51
N GLU A 3 9.79 12.37 11.68
CA GLU A 3 10.03 13.54 10.83
C GLU A 3 10.16 13.08 9.36
N ARG A 4 9.40 13.70 8.45
CA ARG A 4 9.46 13.38 7.02
C ARG A 4 10.22 14.48 6.29
N PHE A 5 11.27 14.12 5.57
CA PHE A 5 12.06 15.05 4.76
C PHE A 5 11.21 15.71 3.66
N GLN A 6 11.46 16.99 3.39
CA GLN A 6 10.75 17.76 2.37
C GLN A 6 11.08 17.25 0.98
N GLY A 7 10.06 17.07 0.13
CA GLY A 7 10.22 16.44 -1.19
C GLY A 7 10.61 14.96 -1.16
N GLY A 8 10.68 14.35 0.02
CA GLY A 8 10.97 12.93 0.19
C GLY A 8 9.90 12.04 -0.43
N LYS A 9 10.32 10.85 -0.90
CA LYS A 9 9.45 9.83 -1.46
C LYS A 9 9.44 8.59 -0.57
N PHE A 10 8.25 8.13 -0.24
CA PHE A 10 7.99 6.87 0.44
C PHE A 10 7.52 5.85 -0.60
N TYR A 11 8.32 4.81 -0.83
CA TYR A 11 8.00 3.72 -1.75
C TYR A 11 7.38 2.57 -0.95
N PHE A 12 6.31 1.99 -1.44
CA PHE A 12 5.62 0.88 -0.77
C PHE A 12 5.15 -0.18 -1.75
N MET A 13 5.01 -1.40 -1.24
CA MET A 13 4.39 -2.54 -1.90
C MET A 13 3.63 -3.33 -0.84
N GLU A 14 2.31 -3.42 -0.96
CA GLU A 14 1.45 -3.93 0.10
C GLU A 14 0.35 -4.81 -0.46
N HIS A 15 -0.15 -5.71 0.40
CA HIS A 15 -1.41 -6.41 0.14
C HIS A 15 -2.58 -5.47 0.42
N VAL A 16 -3.60 -5.56 -0.41
CA VAL A 16 -4.87 -4.87 -0.20
C VAL A 16 -6.00 -5.87 -0.24
N LEU A 17 -7.05 -5.53 0.48
CA LEU A 17 -8.30 -6.26 0.45
C LEU A 17 -8.85 -6.24 -0.98
N ASP A 18 -9.35 -7.37 -1.48
CA ASP A 18 -9.93 -7.40 -2.81
C ASP A 18 -11.12 -6.43 -2.89
N PRO A 19 -11.14 -5.50 -3.87
CA PRO A 19 -12.25 -4.55 -4.03
C PRO A 19 -13.55 -5.25 -4.42
N SER A 20 -13.48 -6.42 -5.07
CA SER A 20 -14.64 -7.24 -5.40
C SER A 20 -15.17 -7.98 -4.17
N ILE A 21 -16.49 -8.13 -4.08
CA ILE A 21 -17.11 -8.98 -3.06
C ILE A 21 -16.93 -10.43 -3.50
N SER A 22 -15.80 -11.03 -3.12
CA SER A 22 -15.41 -12.39 -3.50
C SER A 22 -15.15 -13.27 -2.27
N LEU A 23 -15.19 -14.59 -2.43
CA LEU A 23 -14.78 -15.54 -1.39
C LEU A 23 -13.34 -15.27 -0.91
N LEU A 24 -12.50 -14.74 -1.79
CA LEU A 24 -11.15 -14.26 -1.48
C LEU A 24 -11.15 -13.13 -0.44
N LYS A 25 -12.07 -12.16 -0.57
CA LYS A 25 -12.21 -11.08 0.41
C LYS A 25 -12.60 -11.61 1.78
N ILE A 26 -13.48 -12.61 1.84
CA ILE A 26 -13.91 -13.23 3.10
C ILE A 26 -12.74 -14.01 3.73
N THR A 27 -11.97 -14.77 2.96
CA THR A 27 -10.78 -15.45 3.49
C THR A 27 -9.72 -14.45 3.95
N GLN A 28 -9.50 -13.35 3.22
CA GLN A 28 -8.59 -12.27 3.63
C GLN A 28 -9.02 -11.62 4.95
N VAL A 29 -10.32 -11.32 5.13
CA VAL A 29 -10.84 -10.72 6.37
C VAL A 29 -10.73 -11.70 7.54
N ILE A 30 -11.07 -12.98 7.34
CA ILE A 30 -10.98 -13.99 8.41
C ILE A 30 -9.52 -14.21 8.80
N LEU A 31 -8.61 -14.42 7.84
CA LEU A 31 -7.19 -14.62 8.11
C LEU A 31 -6.53 -13.38 8.73
N GLY A 32 -6.92 -12.18 8.30
CA GLY A 32 -6.46 -10.91 8.85
C GLY A 32 -6.99 -10.66 10.27
N SER A 33 -8.28 -10.87 10.50
CA SER A 33 -8.94 -10.58 11.79
C SER A 33 -8.60 -11.59 12.87
N LEU A 34 -8.37 -12.86 12.50
CA LEU A 34 -7.88 -13.89 13.42
C LEU A 34 -6.40 -13.72 13.74
N GLY A 35 -5.70 -12.75 13.13
CA GLY A 35 -4.28 -12.50 13.34
C GLY A 35 -3.37 -13.58 12.76
N ILE A 36 -3.92 -14.68 12.23
CA ILE A 36 -3.16 -15.77 11.61
C ILE A 36 -2.29 -15.22 10.49
N TRP A 37 -2.82 -14.32 9.66
CA TRP A 37 -2.06 -13.73 8.57
C TRP A 37 -0.94 -12.81 9.05
N SER A 38 -1.27 -11.91 9.98
CA SER A 38 -0.31 -10.99 10.60
C SER A 38 0.81 -11.75 11.31
N LEU A 39 0.52 -12.91 11.88
CA LEU A 39 1.49 -13.78 12.54
C LEU A 39 2.40 -14.49 11.54
N LEU A 40 1.85 -14.96 10.42
CA LEU A 40 2.59 -15.72 9.41
C LEU A 40 3.42 -14.84 8.45
N LEU A 41 3.06 -13.57 8.28
CA LEU A 41 3.65 -12.67 7.27
C LEU A 41 4.04 -11.30 7.83
N ASP A 42 4.76 -11.31 8.95
CA ASP A 42 5.45 -10.14 9.53
C ASP A 42 4.56 -8.90 9.71
N GLY A 43 3.37 -9.10 10.27
CA GLY A 43 2.44 -8.00 10.53
C GLY A 43 1.64 -7.55 9.31
N CYS A 44 1.76 -8.23 8.16
CA CYS A 44 1.00 -7.88 6.96
C CYS A 44 -0.51 -7.93 7.23
N ARG A 45 -1.24 -6.94 6.72
CA ARG A 45 -2.68 -6.76 6.93
C ARG A 45 -3.42 -6.84 5.61
N LEU A 46 -3.98 -8.01 5.32
CA LEU A 46 -4.83 -8.23 4.13
C LEU A 46 -6.13 -7.44 4.12
N ASP A 47 -6.55 -7.01 5.30
CA ASP A 47 -7.82 -6.37 5.57
C ASP A 47 -7.74 -4.84 5.52
N LYS A 48 -6.56 -4.27 5.25
CA LYS A 48 -6.35 -2.82 5.23
C LYS A 48 -6.22 -2.25 3.83
N ASP A 49 -6.81 -1.07 3.66
CA ASP A 49 -6.61 -0.22 2.50
C ASP A 49 -5.58 0.86 2.86
N ILE A 50 -4.30 0.60 2.59
CA ILE A 50 -3.21 1.54 2.90
C ILE A 50 -3.29 2.81 2.04
N ARG A 51 -3.96 2.79 0.88
CA ARG A 51 -4.13 3.97 0.04
C ARG A 51 -4.79 5.09 0.81
N LYS A 52 -5.92 4.81 1.48
CA LYS A 52 -6.64 5.79 2.29
C LYS A 52 -5.79 6.33 3.44
N ALA A 53 -5.03 5.46 4.09
CA ALA A 53 -4.14 5.87 5.17
C ALA A 53 -3.01 6.79 4.67
N LEU A 54 -2.49 6.57 3.46
CA LEU A 54 -1.50 7.43 2.83
C LEU A 54 -2.09 8.76 2.37
N GLU A 55 -3.29 8.74 1.77
CA GLU A 55 -4.01 9.95 1.36
C GLU A 55 -4.34 10.86 2.56
N GLN A 56 -4.73 10.27 3.69
CA GLN A 56 -4.96 10.99 4.95
C GLN A 56 -3.68 11.33 5.72
N GLY A 57 -2.54 10.74 5.33
CA GLY A 57 -1.27 10.80 6.06
C GLY A 57 -0.47 12.09 5.88
N GLY A 58 -1.01 13.08 5.14
CA GLY A 58 -0.38 14.38 4.92
C GLY A 58 0.68 14.40 3.81
N PHE A 59 0.65 13.42 2.89
CA PHE A 59 1.47 13.47 1.69
C PHE A 59 0.88 14.45 0.67
N ALA A 60 1.74 15.13 -0.09
CA ALA A 60 1.30 16.05 -1.13
C ALA A 60 0.79 15.32 -2.38
N HIS A 61 1.34 14.13 -2.65
CA HIS A 61 0.94 13.33 -3.80
C HIS A 61 1.13 11.83 -3.50
N VAL A 62 0.14 11.01 -3.86
CA VAL A 62 0.18 9.55 -3.68
C VAL A 62 -0.14 8.89 -5.03
N ASP A 63 0.85 8.23 -5.62
CA ASP A 63 0.70 7.43 -6.84
C ASP A 63 0.69 5.95 -6.47
N VAL A 64 -0.29 5.20 -6.97
CA VAL A 64 -0.52 3.81 -6.57
C VAL A 64 -1.04 2.99 -7.73
N LYS A 65 -0.39 1.86 -8.00
CA LYS A 65 -0.73 0.91 -9.06
C LYS A 65 -1.10 -0.43 -8.46
N ASN A 66 -2.18 -1.02 -8.98
CA ASN A 66 -2.60 -2.36 -8.61
C ASN A 66 -1.88 -3.39 -9.49
N PHE A 67 -1.52 -4.52 -8.91
CA PHE A 67 -1.02 -5.67 -9.68
C PHE A 67 -1.42 -6.98 -9.02
N ARG A 68 -1.42 -8.03 -9.84
CA ARG A 68 -1.62 -9.42 -9.42
C ARG A 68 -0.42 -10.22 -9.88
N LEU A 69 0.14 -11.00 -8.97
CA LEU A 69 1.22 -11.91 -9.28
C LEU A 69 0.61 -13.22 -9.73
N ASN A 70 0.65 -13.47 -11.04
CA ASN A 70 0.28 -14.76 -11.64
C ASN A 70 1.50 -15.67 -11.61
N LEU A 71 1.29 -16.93 -11.26
CA LEU A 71 2.31 -17.96 -11.44
C LEU A 71 2.08 -18.71 -12.73
N ASP A 72 3.00 -18.53 -13.65
CA ASP A 72 3.01 -19.26 -14.89
C ASP A 72 4.15 -20.28 -14.77
N GLY A 73 3.86 -21.53 -14.41
CA GLY A 73 4.94 -22.51 -14.17
C GLY A 73 4.62 -23.89 -13.55
N GLY A 74 3.38 -24.37 -13.57
CA GLY A 74 3.10 -25.78 -13.20
C GLY A 74 3.20 -26.11 -11.70
N VAL A 75 2.73 -25.22 -10.82
CA VAL A 75 2.79 -25.42 -9.36
C VAL A 75 1.67 -26.33 -8.80
N PRO A 76 1.99 -27.28 -7.88
CA PRO A 76 1.01 -28.12 -7.18
C PRO A 76 0.14 -27.37 -6.15
N LEU A 77 -1.08 -27.88 -5.93
CA LEU A 77 -2.22 -27.17 -5.32
C LEU A 77 -2.08 -26.76 -3.83
N ALA A 78 -1.25 -27.43 -3.02
CA ALA A 78 -0.93 -26.98 -1.65
C ALA A 78 -0.06 -25.71 -1.61
N TYR A 79 0.62 -25.41 -2.73
CA TYR A 79 1.56 -24.31 -2.88
C TYR A 79 0.94 -23.04 -3.50
N ALA A 80 -0.39 -23.00 -3.62
CA ALA A 80 -1.15 -21.95 -4.29
C ALA A 80 -1.95 -21.02 -3.34
N ILE A 81 -2.22 -21.42 -2.07
CA ILE A 81 -2.73 -20.50 -1.01
C ILE A 81 -1.87 -19.23 -0.91
N LEU A 82 -0.61 -19.44 -1.30
CA LEU A 82 0.57 -18.61 -1.32
C LEU A 82 0.64 -17.62 -2.49
N TYR A 83 -0.24 -17.70 -3.47
CA TYR A 83 -0.25 -16.74 -4.58
C TYR A 83 -1.43 -15.79 -4.52
N LEU A 84 -2.22 -15.82 -3.46
CA LEU A 84 -3.63 -15.54 -3.65
C LEU A 84 -4.33 -14.63 -2.67
N VAL A 85 -3.75 -14.27 -1.55
CA VAL A 85 -4.29 -13.13 -0.78
C VAL A 85 -4.01 -11.76 -1.43
N LYS A 86 -3.82 -11.77 -2.74
CA LYS A 86 -3.45 -10.67 -3.63
C LYS A 86 -4.73 -10.07 -4.20
N PRO A 87 -5.05 -8.82 -3.93
CA PRO A 87 -4.44 -7.77 -4.72
C PRO A 87 -3.27 -7.12 -4.02
N HIS A 88 -2.29 -6.73 -4.82
CA HIS A 88 -1.20 -5.91 -4.33
C HIS A 88 -1.31 -4.52 -4.92
N ILE A 89 -0.82 -3.57 -4.16
CA ILE A 89 -0.51 -2.24 -4.66
C ILE A 89 0.96 -1.97 -4.47
N TYR A 90 1.55 -1.24 -5.41
CA TYR A 90 2.83 -0.58 -5.19
C TYR A 90 2.72 0.87 -5.63
N GLY A 91 3.58 1.72 -5.10
CA GLY A 91 3.45 3.13 -5.36
C GLY A 91 4.47 4.00 -4.66
N THR A 92 4.26 5.30 -4.80
CA THR A 92 5.03 6.32 -4.08
C THR A 92 4.12 7.34 -3.42
N ALA A 93 4.43 7.72 -2.19
CA ALA A 93 3.85 8.86 -1.51
C ALA A 93 4.92 9.95 -1.36
N THR A 94 4.69 11.14 -1.89
CA THR A 94 5.65 12.25 -1.94
C THR A 94 5.23 13.34 -0.95
N THR A 95 6.16 13.82 -0.12
CA THR A 95 5.91 14.92 0.81
C THR A 95 5.96 16.27 0.10
N ALA A 96 5.30 17.29 0.66
CA ALA A 96 5.33 18.63 0.10
C ALA A 96 6.76 19.19 0.04
N LEU A 97 7.09 19.83 -1.08
CA LEU A 97 8.21 20.75 -1.15
C LEU A 97 7.77 22.06 -0.49
N LYS A 98 8.58 22.63 0.43
CA LYS A 98 8.44 24.06 0.70
C LYS A 98 8.98 24.78 -0.53
N VAL A 99 8.08 25.28 -1.38
CA VAL A 99 8.46 26.29 -2.35
C VAL A 99 8.85 27.53 -1.53
N LYS A 100 10.15 27.86 -1.53
CA LYS A 100 10.60 29.13 -0.97
C LYS A 100 9.93 30.22 -1.82
N ALA A 101 8.95 30.92 -1.25
CA ALA A 101 8.32 32.05 -1.92
C ALA A 101 9.45 33.01 -2.31
N LYS A 102 9.65 33.19 -3.62
CA LYS A 102 10.58 34.19 -4.12
C LYS A 102 9.87 35.52 -3.92
N THR A 103 10.10 36.16 -2.78
CA THR A 103 9.68 37.55 -2.58
C THR A 103 10.46 38.37 -3.59
N ASN A 104 9.81 38.69 -4.72
CA ASN A 104 10.32 39.67 -5.64
C ASN A 104 10.20 41.02 -4.94
N SER A 105 11.25 41.41 -4.22
CA SER A 105 11.45 42.80 -3.81
C SER A 105 11.83 43.59 -5.08
N PHE A 106 10.82 43.88 -5.89
CA PHE A 106 10.90 44.88 -6.94
C PHE A 106 9.89 45.96 -6.54
N GLY A 107 10.38 47.06 -5.99
CA GLY A 107 9.51 48.12 -5.49
C GLY A 107 10.27 49.21 -4.76
N LEU A 108 10.85 50.11 -5.57
CA LEU A 108 11.12 51.54 -5.36
C LEU A 108 12.08 51.96 -4.23
#